data_AF-A0A959I570-F1
#
_entry.id   AF-A0A959I570-F1
#
_cell.length_a   1.000
_cell.length_b   1.000
_cell.length_c   1.000
_cell.angle_alpha   90.00
_cell.angle_beta   90.00
_cell.angle_gamma   90.00
#
_symmetry.space_group_name_H-M   'P 1'
#
loop_
_entity.id
_entity.type
_entity.pdbx_description
1 polymer ?
#
loop_
_entity_poly.entity_id
_entity_poly.type
_entity_poly.pdbx_seq_one_letter_code
_entity_poly.pdbx_strand_id
1 'polypeptide(L)'
;MDATILNKLRHYCAYQERCHEEVRTKLLSLKVYGDRLEEVISQLVQEDFLNEERYAKAYAGGKFRMQKWGRERIRKELRFRKISEYCIRQAMEEIPEEDYVLTLDQLIRSAKKRYASGTPAQRHYK
;
A
#
# COMPACT_ATOMS: atom_id res chain seq x y z
N MET A 1 -8.14 26.41 13.55
CA MET A 1 -7.51 25.10 13.27
C MET A 1 -7.11 24.46 14.59
N ASP A 2 -7.63 23.28 14.96
CA ASP A 2 -7.10 22.56 16.13
C ASP A 2 -5.75 21.97 15.75
N ALA A 3 -4.67 22.72 16.01
CA ALA A 3 -3.29 22.34 15.75
C ALA A 3 -2.96 20.93 16.28
N THR A 4 -3.65 20.49 17.33
CA THR A 4 -3.53 19.17 17.94
C THR A 4 -3.91 18.02 17.00
N ILE A 5 -4.94 18.16 16.16
CA ILE A 5 -5.36 17.09 15.24
C ILE A 5 -4.37 17.01 14.07
N LEU A 6 -4.05 18.15 13.47
CA LEU A 6 -3.12 18.21 12.35
C LEU A 6 -1.76 17.62 12.72
N ASN A 7 -1.20 17.98 13.88
CA ASN A 7 0.05 17.41 14.37
C ASN A 7 -0.04 15.88 14.57
N LYS A 8 -1.16 15.36 15.09
CA LYS A 8 -1.38 13.91 15.19
C LYS A 8 -1.33 13.23 13.82
N LEU A 9 -1.93 13.84 12.80
CA LEU A 9 -1.93 13.29 11.45
C LEU A 9 -0.58 13.40 10.75
N ARG A 10 0.17 14.48 10.97
CA ARG A 10 1.56 14.61 10.52
C ARG A 10 2.41 13.47 11.08
N HIS A 11 2.36 13.22 12.39
CA HIS A 11 3.06 12.08 12.99
C HIS A 11 2.60 10.73 12.43
N TYR A 12 1.30 10.57 12.19
CA TYR A 12 0.73 9.34 11.64
C TYR A 12 1.24 9.03 10.21
N CYS A 13 1.38 10.06 9.37
CA CYS A 13 1.90 9.92 8.00
C CYS A 13 3.43 9.87 7.96
N ALA A 14 4.12 10.56 8.87
CA ALA A 14 5.58 10.52 8.97
C ALA A 14 6.10 9.16 9.47
N TYR A 15 5.31 8.46 10.29
CA TYR A 15 5.68 7.13 10.79
C TYR A 15 5.68 6.07 9.68
N GLN A 16 4.73 6.17 8.75
CA GLN A 16 4.59 5.26 7.62
C GLN A 16 3.73 5.93 6.55
N GLU A 17 4.09 5.74 5.29
CA GLU A 17 3.26 6.16 4.15
C GLU A 17 1.80 5.73 4.31
N ARG A 18 0.89 6.67 4.04
CA ARG A 18 -0.56 6.49 4.09
C ARG A 18 -1.19 6.88 2.77
N CYS A 19 -2.27 6.23 2.40
CA CYS A 19 -3.14 6.71 1.33
C CYS A 19 -4.25 7.61 1.86
N HIS A 20 -4.93 8.32 0.95
CA HIS A 20 -6.03 9.21 1.30
C HIS A 20 -7.15 8.48 2.05
N GLU A 21 -7.48 7.25 1.66
CA GLU A 21 -8.53 6.46 2.32
C GLU A 21 -8.16 6.12 3.79
N GLU A 22 -6.89 5.79 4.05
CA GLU A 22 -6.39 5.51 5.41
C GLU A 22 -6.44 6.77 6.29
N VAL A 23 -6.00 7.92 5.75
CA VAL A 23 -6.04 9.21 6.47
C VAL A 23 -7.48 9.67 6.72
N ARG A 24 -8.36 9.55 5.72
CA ARG A 24 -9.79 9.85 5.88
C ARG A 24 -10.42 8.97 6.96
N THR A 25 -10.19 7.65 6.93
CA THR A 25 -10.65 6.73 7.96
C THR A 25 -10.13 7.12 9.35
N LYS A 26 -8.86 7.52 9.44
CA LYS A 26 -8.26 8.01 10.69
C LYS A 26 -8.94 9.28 11.20
N LEU A 27 -9.22 10.24 10.33
CA LEU A 27 -9.92 11.49 10.70
C LEU A 27 -11.36 11.23 11.17
N LEU A 28 -12.09 10.33 10.50
CA LEU A 28 -13.42 9.91 10.94
C LEU A 28 -13.39 9.26 12.34
N SER A 29 -12.38 8.42 12.62
CA SER A 29 -12.20 7.82 13.95
C SER A 29 -11.92 8.86 15.05
N LEU A 30 -11.36 10.02 14.67
CA LEU A 30 -11.12 11.17 15.54
C LEU A 30 -12.31 12.13 15.59
N LYS A 31 -13.46 11.75 15.01
CA LYS A 31 -14.69 12.54 14.93
C LYS A 31 -14.52 13.86 14.17
N VAL A 32 -13.65 13.88 13.16
CA VAL A 32 -13.50 15.00 12.21
C VAL A 32 -14.26 14.66 10.93
N TYR A 33 -15.09 15.59 10.45
CA TYR A 33 -16.01 15.36 9.33
C TYR A 33 -16.12 16.61 8.44
N GLY A 34 -16.75 16.43 7.26
CA GLY A 34 -17.11 17.52 6.36
C GLY A 34 -15.90 18.31 5.86
N ASP A 35 -16.10 19.61 5.62
CA ASP A 35 -15.09 20.52 5.06
C ASP A 35 -13.80 20.52 5.86
N ARG A 36 -13.92 20.44 7.19
CA ARG A 36 -12.76 20.39 8.10
C ARG A 36 -11.87 19.17 7.87
N LEU A 37 -12.44 18.02 7.51
CA LEU A 37 -11.67 16.83 7.17
C LEU A 37 -10.87 17.08 5.88
N GLU A 38 -11.53 17.63 4.86
CA GLU A 38 -10.92 17.90 3.57
C GLU A 38 -9.84 19.00 3.67
N GLU A 39 -10.03 20.02 4.52
CA GLU A 39 -9.00 21.02 4.85
C GLU A 39 -7.74 20.37 5.43
N VAL A 40 -7.88 19.45 6.39
CA VAL A 40 -6.74 18.76 7.00
C VAL A 40 -6.03 17.90 5.97
N ILE A 41 -6.76 17.17 5.13
CA ILE A 41 -6.15 16.37 4.05
C ILE A 41 -5.40 17.28 3.08
N SER A 42 -6.02 18.38 2.62
CA SER A 42 -5.39 19.34 1.72
C SER A 42 -4.09 19.89 2.30
N GLN A 43 -4.08 20.23 3.60
CA GLN A 43 -2.87 20.73 4.26
C GLN A 43 -1.78 19.66 4.35
N LEU A 44 -2.12 18.40 4.67
CA LEU A 44 -1.14 17.31 4.70
C LEU A 44 -0.54 17.03 3.32
N VAL A 45 -1.33 17.18 2.25
CA VAL A 45 -0.84 17.04 0.87
C VAL A 45 0.06 18.23 0.50
N GLN A 46 -0.34 19.45 0.82
CA GLN A 46 0.46 20.66 0.56
C GLN A 46 1.82 20.65 1.28
N GLU A 47 1.84 20.10 2.49
CA GLU A 47 3.07 19.93 3.29
C GLU A 47 3.82 18.62 2.95
N ASP A 48 3.39 17.89 1.93
CA ASP A 48 3.94 16.60 1.46
C ASP A 48 4.01 15.48 2.51
N PHE A 49 3.27 15.60 3.62
CA PHE A 49 3.09 14.49 4.57
C PHE A 49 2.24 13.37 3.97
N LEU A 50 1.29 13.70 3.09
CA LEU A 50 0.40 12.76 2.45
C LEU A 50 0.59 12.78 0.93
N ASN A 51 1.10 11.67 0.38
CA ASN A 51 1.44 11.58 -1.04
C ASN A 51 1.03 10.20 -1.60
N GLU A 52 0.03 10.19 -2.48
CA GLU A 52 -0.57 8.95 -2.99
C GLU A 52 0.37 8.16 -3.91
N GLU A 53 1.22 8.84 -4.68
CA GLU A 53 2.22 8.19 -5.54
C GLU A 53 3.30 7.51 -4.70
N ARG A 54 3.82 8.22 -3.68
CA ARG A 54 4.83 7.69 -2.76
C ARG A 54 4.30 6.49 -1.99
N TYR A 55 3.06 6.55 -1.52
CA TYR A 55 2.37 5.41 -0.93
C TYR A 55 2.30 4.23 -1.89
N ALA A 56 1.85 4.44 -3.13
CA ALA A 56 1.65 3.37 -4.10
C ALA A 56 2.97 2.65 -4.42
N LYS A 57 4.06 3.41 -4.64
CA LYS A 57 5.41 2.87 -4.87
C LYS A 57 5.89 2.04 -3.68
N ALA A 58 5.84 2.60 -2.47
CA ALA A 58 6.25 1.91 -1.26
C ALA A 58 5.44 0.62 -1.02
N TYR A 59 4.13 0.67 -1.25
CA TYR A 59 3.23 -0.48 -1.13
C TYR A 59 3.59 -1.58 -2.13
N ALA A 60 3.72 -1.25 -3.42
CA ALA A 60 4.02 -2.22 -4.46
C ALA A 60 5.38 -2.89 -4.25
N GLY A 61 6.43 -2.08 -4.05
CA GLY A 61 7.78 -2.59 -3.80
C GLY A 61 7.86 -3.45 -2.53
N GLY A 62 7.22 -3.02 -1.43
CA GLY A 62 7.17 -3.78 -0.19
C GLY A 62 6.43 -5.13 -0.33
N LYS A 63 5.25 -5.13 -0.95
CA LYS A 63 4.47 -6.35 -1.19
C LYS A 63 5.19 -7.33 -2.11
N PHE A 64 5.88 -6.82 -3.13
CA PHE A 64 6.66 -7.67 -4.01
C PHE A 64 7.91 -8.22 -3.30
N ARG A 65 8.78 -7.38 -2.76
CA ARG A 65 10.07 -7.81 -2.19
C ARG A 65 9.89 -8.71 -0.96
N MET A 66 9.02 -8.33 -0.04
CA MET A 66 8.85 -9.01 1.26
C MET A 66 7.79 -10.12 1.22
N GLN A 67 6.68 -9.92 0.52
CA GLN A 67 5.56 -10.88 0.52
C GLN A 67 5.47 -11.71 -0.76
N LYS A 68 6.32 -11.43 -1.76
CA LYS A 68 6.35 -12.11 -3.06
C LYS A 68 5.00 -12.08 -3.77
N TRP A 69 4.24 -10.99 -3.61
CA TRP A 69 2.96 -10.82 -4.30
C TRP A 69 3.18 -10.56 -5.80
N GLY A 70 2.31 -11.14 -6.63
CA GLY A 70 2.30 -10.86 -8.07
C GLY A 70 1.71 -9.48 -8.39
N ARG A 71 2.13 -8.91 -9.54
CA ARG A 71 1.70 -7.58 -10.01
C ARG A 71 0.17 -7.41 -10.03
N GLU A 72 -0.57 -8.39 -10.56
CA GLU A 72 -2.04 -8.31 -10.61
C GLU A 72 -2.70 -8.21 -9.25
N ARG A 73 -2.18 -8.92 -8.24
CA ARG A 73 -2.68 -8.82 -6.88
C ARG A 73 -2.43 -7.42 -6.33
N ILE A 74 -1.22 -6.91 -6.52
CA ILE A 74 -0.85 -5.56 -6.06
C ILE A 74 -1.73 -4.50 -6.73
N ARG A 75 -1.94 -4.57 -8.05
CA ARG A 75 -2.83 -3.63 -8.76
C ARG A 75 -4.26 -3.68 -8.23
N LYS A 76 -4.83 -4.87 -8.03
CA LYS A 76 -6.18 -5.02 -7.46
C LYS A 76 -6.30 -4.39 -6.07
N GLU A 77 -5.29 -4.59 -5.23
CA GLU A 77 -5.25 -4.04 -3.87
C GLU A 77 -5.10 -2.51 -3.84
N LEU A 78 -4.30 -1.94 -4.75
CA LEU A 78 -4.20 -0.49 -4.91
C LEU A 78 -5.51 0.11 -5.43
N ARG A 79 -6.15 -0.53 -6.43
CA ARG A 79 -7.48 -0.11 -6.91
C ARG A 79 -8.55 -0.17 -5.83
N PHE A 80 -8.54 -1.22 -5.01
CA PHE A 80 -9.47 -1.35 -3.88
C PHE A 80 -9.32 -0.21 -2.86
N ARG A 81 -8.08 0.29 -2.69
CA ARG A 81 -7.77 1.47 -1.87
C ARG A 81 -8.02 2.81 -2.57
N LYS A 82 -8.66 2.79 -3.74
CA LYS A 82 -9.01 3.96 -4.56
C LYS A 82 -7.80 4.78 -5.04
N ILE A 83 -6.64 4.14 -5.14
CA ILE A 83 -5.44 4.76 -5.70
C ILE A 83 -5.64 4.99 -7.21
N SER A 84 -5.27 6.17 -7.69
CA SER A 84 -5.41 6.52 -9.11
C SER A 84 -4.61 5.59 -10.04
N GLU A 85 -5.11 5.36 -11.26
CA GLU A 85 -4.42 4.54 -12.28
C GLU A 85 -3.04 5.10 -12.63
N TYR A 86 -2.86 6.43 -12.58
CA TYR A 86 -1.54 7.06 -12.71
C TYR A 86 -0.58 6.56 -11.64
N CYS A 87 -0.95 6.64 -10.35
CA CYS A 87 -0.11 6.19 -9.24
C CYS A 87 0.13 4.68 -9.30
N ILE A 88 -0.86 3.88 -9.71
CA ILE A 88 -0.71 2.44 -9.91
C ILE A 88 0.34 2.16 -10.98
N ARG A 89 0.30 2.86 -12.12
CA ARG A 89 1.29 2.70 -13.18
C ARG A 89 2.69 3.01 -12.66
N GLN A 90 2.86 4.13 -11.95
CA GLN A 90 4.14 4.49 -11.32
C GLN A 90 4.59 3.45 -10.28
N ALA A 91 3.67 2.87 -9.51
CA ALA A 91 3.99 1.82 -8.55
C ALA A 91 4.42 0.50 -9.20
N MET A 92 4.01 0.22 -10.44
CA MET A 92 4.46 -0.99 -11.16
C MET A 92 5.92 -0.90 -11.60
N GLU A 93 6.47 0.30 -11.72
CA GLU A 93 7.89 0.52 -12.06
C GLU A 93 8.81 0.05 -10.92
N GLU A 94 8.30 -0.04 -9.68
CA GLU A 94 9.01 -0.63 -8.52
C GLU A 94 9.18 -2.16 -8.60
N ILE A 95 8.65 -2.79 -9.66
CA ILE A 95 8.71 -4.23 -9.90
C ILE A 95 9.29 -4.47 -11.30
N PRO A 96 10.61 -4.36 -11.48
CA PRO A 96 11.28 -4.63 -12.74
C PRO A 96 10.96 -6.03 -13.27
N GLU A 97 10.95 -6.19 -14.60
CA GLU A 97 10.64 -7.48 -15.25
C GLU A 97 11.61 -8.58 -14.82
N GLU A 98 12.90 -8.27 -14.77
CA GLU A 98 13.95 -9.22 -14.39
C GLU A 98 13.71 -9.75 -12.97
N ASP A 99 13.50 -8.86 -12.00
CA ASP A 99 13.19 -9.24 -10.62
C ASP A 99 11.90 -10.06 -10.51
N TYR A 100 10.90 -9.70 -11.30
CA TYR A 100 9.61 -10.39 -11.33
C TYR A 100 9.77 -11.84 -11.81
N VAL A 101 10.47 -12.04 -12.93
CA VAL A 101 10.75 -13.37 -13.50
C VAL A 101 11.60 -14.21 -12.53
N LEU A 102 12.66 -13.63 -11.96
CA LEU A 102 13.50 -14.32 -10.98
C LEU A 102 12.70 -14.77 -9.75
N THR A 103 11.84 -13.89 -9.23
CA THR A 103 10.98 -14.20 -8.08
C THR A 103 9.97 -15.30 -8.44
N LEU A 104 9.37 -15.24 -9.63
CA LEU A 104 8.43 -16.25 -10.10
C LEU A 104 9.07 -17.63 -10.20
N ASP A 105 10.27 -17.71 -10.79
CA ASP A 105 11.04 -18.95 -10.90
C ASP A 105 11.36 -19.55 -9.53
N GLN A 106 11.80 -18.72 -8.57
CA GLN A 106 12.04 -19.15 -7.19
C GLN A 106 10.77 -19.73 -6.57
N LEU A 107 9.64 -19.04 -6.70
CA LEU A 107 8.35 -19.51 -6.17
C LEU A 107 7.92 -20.84 -6.80
N ILE A 108 8.09 -21.01 -8.11
CA ILE A 108 7.77 -22.25 -8.82
C ILE A 108 8.65 -23.40 -8.32
N ARG A 109 9.96 -23.19 -8.20
CA ARG A 109 10.90 -24.19 -7.68
C ARG A 109 10.55 -24.60 -6.24
N SER A 110 10.29 -23.62 -5.37
CA SER A 110 9.85 -23.86 -3.99
C SER A 110 8.51 -24.59 -3.92
N ALA A 111 7.56 -24.26 -4.82
CA ALA A 111 6.30 -24.98 -4.92
C ALA A 111 6.51 -26.44 -5.33
N LYS A 112 7.26 -26.70 -6.42
CA LYS A 112 7.59 -28.05 -6.88
C LYS A 112 8.19 -28.91 -5.75
N LYS A 113 9.14 -28.38 -5.00
CA LYS A 113 9.76 -29.08 -3.86
C LYS A 113 8.72 -29.46 -2.79
N ARG A 114 7.83 -28.53 -2.43
CA ARG A 114 6.75 -28.78 -1.43
C ARG A 114 5.76 -29.85 -1.88
N TYR A 115 5.37 -29.83 -3.16
CA TYR A 115 4.46 -30.84 -3.70
C TYR A 115 5.12 -32.22 -3.81
N ALA A 116 6.42 -32.27 -4.16
CA ALA A 116 7.18 -33.52 -4.18
C ALA A 116 7.37 -34.13 -2.78
N SER A 117 7.45 -33.31 -1.72
CA SER A 117 7.56 -33.77 -0.32
C SER A 117 6.22 -34.18 0.30
N GLY A 118 5.14 -34.28 -0.49
CA GLY A 118 3.85 -34.84 -0.06
C GLY A 118 3.12 -34.02 1.03
N THR A 119 3.52 -32.77 1.28
CA THR A 119 2.92 -31.94 2.34
C THR A 119 1.82 -31.06 1.74
N PRO A 120 0.52 -31.34 1.97
CA PRO A 120 -0.55 -30.49 1.46
C PRO A 120 -0.51 -29.17 2.21
N ALA A 121 -0.41 -28.05 1.48
CA ALA A 121 -0.51 -26.74 2.10
C ALA A 121 -1.91 -26.58 2.72
N GLN A 122 -2.01 -26.53 4.05
CA GLN A 122 -3.22 -26.14 4.75
C GLN A 122 -3.53 -24.69 4.33
N ARG A 123 -4.55 -24.53 3.47
CA ARG A 123 -5.05 -23.21 3.08
C ARG A 123 -5.76 -22.61 4.29
N HIS A 124 -5.04 -21.89 5.13
CA HIS A 124 -5.66 -20.95 6.05
C HIS A 124 -6.17 -19.75 5.25
N TYR A 125 -7.40 -19.86 4.75
CA TYR A 125 -8.18 -18.68 4.45
C TYR A 125 -8.48 -17.98 5.78
N LYS A 126 -7.98 -16.75 5.95
CA LYS A 126 -8.46 -15.81 6.96
C LYS A 126 -9.35 -14.79 6.28
#